data_AF-A0AAU3IRT7-F1
#
_entry.id   AF-A0AAU3IRT7-F1
#
_cell.length_a   1.000
_cell.length_b   1.000
_cell.length_c   1.000
_cell.angle_alpha   90.00
_cell.angle_beta   90.00
_cell.angle_gamma   90.00
#
_symmetry.space_group_name_H-M   'P 1'
#
loop_
_entity.id
_entity.type
_entity.pdbx_description
1 polymer ?
#
loop_
_entity_poly.entity_id
_entity_poly.type
_entity_poly.pdbx_seq_one_letter_code
_entity_poly.pdbx_strand_id
1 'polypeptide(L)'
;MAERAGVSKSLVSLVLRGSPHVSEHRREAVLQAARELGYRPNAVARSLVEGRTHLVGALVADLHNPFYAEFLDGLQESLHGDGLRLLIGSGRWDPAFEDEAVEAFLELRVDGLVLLGVAPSSDTLAEAAAYTPTVVVGERDVELDGVDIVVDDDQYGARLAVDHLVEQGHRRIAHIEGAPSSAARCRCEGYLVAMRRHALAPYIMVEHGDFSEEGGRRAALALLRREPRPTAIFAANDIVAMGVLTAASELGLRVPEDLSVVGYDNTHLASVTHISLTSVDQPRRAMGRSAAALLSDRITEPGQTARLRQVTPPARRTAQHRSRAKRGQKLGQPATCPLAAGVDCGRDVGPPAGLRMASRGPATENRGDSCVILSWSPAPSGPRSSWSGPGRTGGRAGGWTARTSRSRWRATSPTRSTIRGDGPAWCWASTPRTPVSWPPSCTGRRSPSRPG
;
A
#
# COMPACT_ATOMS: atom_id res chain seq x y z
N MET A 1 -5.15 -35.77 -29.28
CA MET A 1 -5.15 -34.48 -30.04
C MET A 1 -4.70 -34.68 -31.47
N ALA A 2 -3.47 -35.14 -31.72
CA ALA A 2 -2.92 -35.35 -33.07
C ALA A 2 -3.88 -36.10 -34.01
N GLU A 3 -4.40 -37.27 -33.61
CA GLU A 3 -5.40 -38.02 -34.42
C GLU A 3 -6.67 -37.19 -34.66
N ARG A 4 -7.18 -36.55 -33.60
CA ARG A 4 -8.42 -35.76 -33.60
C ARG A 4 -8.36 -34.48 -34.45
N ALA A 5 -7.16 -34.01 -34.78
CA ALA A 5 -6.88 -32.91 -35.70
C ALA A 5 -6.40 -33.38 -37.09
N GLY A 6 -6.21 -34.69 -37.31
CA GLY A 6 -5.73 -35.24 -38.58
C GLY A 6 -4.27 -34.91 -38.92
N VAL A 7 -3.41 -34.66 -37.92
CA VAL A 7 -2.02 -34.18 -38.13
C VAL A 7 -1.00 -34.92 -37.25
N SER A 8 0.29 -34.79 -37.58
CA SER A 8 1.38 -35.39 -36.81
C SER A 8 1.59 -34.72 -35.43
N LYS A 9 2.13 -35.47 -34.46
CA LYS A 9 2.52 -34.95 -33.14
C LYS A 9 3.50 -33.77 -33.24
N SER A 10 4.41 -33.79 -34.22
CA SER A 10 5.35 -32.70 -34.50
C SER A 10 4.67 -31.43 -34.99
N LEU A 11 3.61 -31.54 -35.82
CA LEU A 11 2.85 -30.37 -36.25
C LEU A 11 2.01 -29.78 -35.11
N VAL A 12 1.46 -30.63 -34.22
CA VAL A 12 0.85 -30.15 -32.96
C VAL A 12 1.86 -29.35 -32.14
N SER A 13 3.09 -29.83 -31.97
CA SER A 13 4.16 -29.09 -31.27
C SER A 13 4.51 -27.75 -31.93
N LEU A 14 4.48 -27.67 -33.27
CA LEU A 14 4.71 -26.41 -33.98
C LEU A 14 3.57 -25.40 -33.79
N VAL A 15 2.32 -25.86 -33.80
CA VAL A 15 1.13 -25.01 -33.53
C VAL A 15 1.12 -24.52 -32.08
N LEU A 16 1.39 -25.40 -31.11
CA LEU A 16 1.38 -25.03 -29.69
C LEU A 16 2.53 -24.10 -29.30
N ARG A 17 3.61 -24.05 -30.09
CA ARG A 17 4.70 -23.05 -30.01
C ARG A 17 4.47 -21.82 -30.90
N GLY A 18 3.28 -21.67 -31.48
CA GLY A 18 2.91 -20.50 -32.28
C GLY A 18 3.59 -20.37 -33.66
N SER A 19 4.42 -21.35 -34.08
CA SER A 19 5.31 -21.22 -35.25
C SER A 19 4.61 -20.67 -36.51
N PRO A 20 5.20 -19.69 -37.23
CA PRO A 20 4.61 -19.15 -38.45
C PRO A 20 4.61 -20.16 -39.61
N HIS A 21 5.45 -21.20 -39.54
CA HIS A 21 5.62 -22.24 -40.57
C HIS A 21 4.47 -23.27 -40.61
N VAL A 22 3.26 -22.90 -40.18
CA VAL A 22 2.06 -23.76 -40.20
C VAL A 22 0.91 -23.00 -40.86
N SER A 23 0.35 -23.60 -41.91
CA SER A 23 -0.82 -23.08 -42.62
C SER A 23 -2.04 -22.96 -41.69
N GLU A 24 -2.80 -21.87 -41.84
CA GLU A 24 -3.77 -21.48 -40.82
C GLU A 24 -4.88 -22.52 -40.59
N HIS A 25 -5.39 -23.15 -41.64
CA HIS A 25 -6.30 -24.31 -41.54
C HIS A 25 -5.75 -25.42 -40.61
N ARG A 26 -4.45 -25.72 -40.64
CA ARG A 26 -3.84 -26.74 -39.76
C ARG A 26 -3.63 -26.21 -38.34
N ARG A 27 -3.36 -24.91 -38.17
CA ARG A 27 -3.33 -24.25 -36.86
C ARG A 27 -4.69 -24.33 -36.19
N GLU A 28 -5.73 -23.93 -36.90
CA GLU A 28 -7.11 -23.88 -36.44
C GLU A 28 -7.66 -25.26 -36.09
N ALA A 29 -7.42 -26.28 -36.93
CA ALA A 29 -7.79 -27.67 -36.65
C ALA A 29 -7.15 -28.22 -35.35
N VAL A 30 -5.86 -27.89 -35.10
CA VAL A 30 -5.18 -28.29 -33.85
C VAL A 30 -5.70 -27.50 -32.65
N LEU A 31 -5.94 -26.19 -32.78
CA LEU A 31 -6.51 -25.37 -31.71
C LEU A 31 -7.94 -25.81 -31.35
N GLN A 32 -8.76 -26.19 -32.34
CA GLN A 32 -10.09 -26.75 -32.11
C GLN A 32 -10.01 -28.11 -31.39
N ALA A 33 -9.16 -29.02 -31.87
CA ALA A 33 -8.94 -30.30 -31.19
C ALA A 33 -8.34 -30.15 -29.77
N ALA A 34 -7.60 -29.07 -29.49
CA ALA A 34 -7.14 -28.75 -28.14
C ALA A 34 -8.30 -28.29 -27.24
N ARG A 35 -9.16 -27.37 -27.72
CA ARG A 35 -10.37 -26.91 -27.01
C ARG A 35 -11.31 -28.07 -26.68
N GLU A 36 -11.65 -28.90 -27.67
CA GLU A 36 -12.60 -30.01 -27.52
C GLU A 36 -12.10 -31.13 -26.60
N LEU A 37 -10.78 -31.29 -26.46
CA LEU A 37 -10.17 -32.27 -25.54
C LEU A 37 -9.84 -31.65 -24.16
N GLY A 38 -10.17 -30.37 -23.92
CA GLY A 38 -9.80 -29.66 -22.70
C GLY A 38 -8.28 -29.52 -22.48
N TYR A 39 -7.48 -29.70 -23.53
CA TYR A 39 -6.02 -29.80 -23.42
C TYR A 39 -5.41 -28.44 -23.08
N ARG A 40 -4.65 -28.41 -21.97
CA ARG A 40 -3.81 -27.28 -21.58
C ARG A 40 -2.34 -27.63 -21.87
N PRO A 41 -1.58 -26.78 -22.59
CA PRO A 41 -0.14 -26.96 -22.72
C PRO A 41 0.53 -27.06 -21.35
N ASN A 42 1.38 -28.06 -21.16
CA ASN A 42 2.12 -28.22 -19.90
C ASN A 42 3.24 -27.16 -19.84
N ALA A 43 3.09 -26.19 -18.95
CA ALA A 43 4.04 -25.08 -18.78
C ALA A 43 5.45 -25.57 -18.38
N VAL A 44 5.55 -26.63 -17.56
CA VAL A 44 6.85 -27.22 -17.16
C VAL A 44 7.53 -27.92 -18.33
N ALA A 45 6.77 -28.67 -19.14
CA ALA A 45 7.31 -29.29 -20.34
C ALA A 45 7.74 -28.26 -21.40
N ARG A 46 7.12 -27.08 -21.41
CA ARG A 46 7.51 -25.95 -22.24
C ARG A 46 8.78 -25.26 -21.70
N SER A 47 8.85 -24.95 -20.40
CA SER A 47 10.02 -24.27 -19.83
C SER A 47 11.30 -25.11 -19.88
N LEU A 48 11.18 -26.44 -19.81
CA LEU A 48 12.29 -27.36 -20.06
C LEU A 48 12.81 -27.35 -21.52
N VAL A 49 12.03 -26.84 -22.48
CA VAL A 49 12.41 -26.72 -23.90
C VAL A 49 12.84 -25.29 -24.25
N GLU A 50 12.25 -24.28 -23.61
CA GLU A 50 12.54 -22.86 -23.83
C GLU A 50 13.66 -22.32 -22.92
N GLY A 51 14.04 -23.05 -21.87
CA GLY A 51 15.03 -22.62 -20.87
C GLY A 51 14.55 -21.52 -19.93
N ARG A 52 13.27 -21.12 -20.03
CA ARG A 52 12.63 -20.00 -19.32
C ARG A 52 11.21 -20.37 -18.88
N THR A 53 10.75 -19.86 -17.75
CA THR A 53 9.41 -20.14 -17.22
C THR A 53 8.37 -19.11 -17.64
N HIS A 54 8.80 -17.91 -18.03
CA HIS A 54 8.01 -16.69 -18.21
C HIS A 54 7.27 -16.29 -16.93
N LEU A 55 7.88 -16.56 -15.77
CA LEU A 55 7.37 -16.21 -14.45
C LEU A 55 8.29 -15.15 -13.81
N VAL A 56 7.69 -14.20 -13.08
CA VAL A 56 8.38 -13.25 -12.21
C VAL A 56 7.82 -13.41 -10.80
N GLY A 57 8.69 -13.63 -9.82
CA GLY A 57 8.32 -13.62 -8.41
C GLY A 57 8.32 -12.19 -7.87
N ALA A 58 7.23 -11.75 -7.26
CA ALA A 58 7.17 -10.51 -6.51
C ALA A 58 6.88 -10.79 -5.03
N LEU A 59 7.82 -10.44 -4.17
CA LEU A 59 7.66 -10.49 -2.72
C LEU A 59 7.29 -9.09 -2.21
N VAL A 60 6.21 -9.00 -1.43
CA VAL A 60 5.79 -7.77 -0.74
C VAL A 60 5.74 -7.98 0.76
N ALA A 61 6.00 -6.94 1.56
CA ALA A 61 6.05 -7.13 3.01
C ALA A 61 4.69 -7.53 3.59
N ASP A 62 3.60 -6.84 3.25
CA ASP A 62 2.28 -7.15 3.81
C ASP A 62 1.11 -6.81 2.87
N LEU A 63 0.41 -7.83 2.39
CA LEU A 63 -0.76 -7.70 1.50
C LEU A 63 -1.92 -6.87 2.07
N HIS A 64 -1.94 -6.54 3.36
CA HIS A 64 -2.97 -5.66 3.94
C HIS A 64 -2.75 -4.17 3.63
N ASN A 65 -1.53 -3.72 3.29
CA ASN A 65 -1.30 -2.33 2.87
C ASN A 65 -1.66 -2.14 1.37
N PRO A 66 -2.66 -1.31 1.01
CA PRO A 66 -3.06 -1.10 -0.38
C PRO A 66 -1.99 -0.49 -1.28
N PHE A 67 -0.93 0.09 -0.71
CA PHE A 67 0.25 0.54 -1.45
C PHE A 67 0.79 -0.53 -2.40
N TYR A 68 0.87 -1.79 -1.93
CA TYR A 68 1.42 -2.88 -2.72
C TYR A 68 0.53 -3.23 -3.93
N ALA A 69 -0.80 -3.18 -3.79
CA ALA A 69 -1.72 -3.51 -4.88
C ALA A 69 -1.55 -2.56 -6.08
N GLU A 70 -1.49 -1.25 -5.83
CA GLU A 70 -1.30 -0.26 -6.90
C GLU A 70 0.13 -0.23 -7.47
N PHE A 71 1.14 -0.71 -6.72
CA PHE A 71 2.45 -0.98 -7.33
C PHE A 71 2.38 -2.19 -8.27
N LEU A 72 1.77 -3.29 -7.81
CA LEU A 72 1.67 -4.55 -8.54
C LEU A 72 0.83 -4.39 -9.82
N ASP A 73 -0.18 -3.51 -9.82
CA ASP A 73 -0.84 -3.04 -11.05
C ASP A 73 0.17 -2.55 -12.10
N GLY A 74 1.01 -1.56 -11.73
CA GLY A 74 1.99 -0.95 -12.64
C GLY A 74 3.11 -1.91 -13.05
N LEU A 75 3.49 -2.84 -12.18
CA LEU A 75 4.41 -3.92 -12.50
C LEU A 75 3.79 -4.85 -13.56
N GLN A 76 2.57 -5.33 -13.31
CA GLN A 76 1.86 -6.25 -14.19
C GLN A 76 1.45 -5.62 -15.53
N GLU A 77 1.11 -4.33 -15.55
CA GLU A 77 0.88 -3.52 -16.77
C GLU A 77 2.03 -3.66 -17.77
N SER A 78 3.28 -3.72 -17.28
CA SER A 78 4.49 -3.82 -18.11
C SER A 78 4.84 -5.27 -18.42
N LEU A 79 4.95 -6.13 -17.39
CA LEU A 79 5.34 -7.54 -17.55
C LEU A 79 4.42 -8.31 -18.51
N HIS A 80 3.13 -7.98 -18.54
CA HIS A 80 2.17 -8.59 -19.47
C HIS A 80 2.47 -8.21 -20.94
N GLY A 81 3.07 -7.05 -21.21
CA GLY A 81 3.54 -6.66 -22.54
C GLY A 81 4.65 -7.58 -23.06
N ASP A 82 5.56 -7.95 -22.17
CA ASP A 82 6.70 -8.84 -22.45
C ASP A 82 6.35 -10.34 -22.43
N GLY A 83 5.08 -10.67 -22.15
CA GLY A 83 4.58 -12.04 -22.02
C GLY A 83 4.89 -12.72 -20.68
N LEU A 84 5.58 -12.02 -19.77
CA LEU A 84 5.91 -12.46 -18.42
C LEU A 84 4.66 -12.48 -17.52
N ARG A 85 4.71 -13.31 -16.47
CA ARG A 85 3.57 -13.57 -15.57
C ARG A 85 3.98 -13.42 -14.12
N LEU A 86 3.17 -12.67 -13.37
CA LEU A 86 3.45 -12.37 -11.98
C LEU A 86 2.99 -13.50 -11.05
N LEU A 87 3.87 -13.91 -10.14
CA LEU A 87 3.56 -14.68 -8.92
C LEU A 87 3.80 -13.77 -7.72
N ILE A 88 2.92 -13.82 -6.70
CA ILE A 88 2.98 -12.90 -5.56
C ILE A 88 3.16 -13.69 -4.26
N GLY A 89 4.20 -13.35 -3.50
CA GLY A 89 4.48 -13.84 -2.14
C GLY A 89 4.34 -12.71 -1.11
N SER A 90 4.23 -13.05 0.17
CA SER A 90 4.10 -12.05 1.25
C SER A 90 4.94 -12.41 2.46
N GLY A 91 5.89 -11.53 2.81
CA GLY A 91 6.88 -11.71 3.88
C GLY A 91 6.35 -11.53 5.30
N ARG A 92 5.18 -10.90 5.46
CA ARG A 92 4.52 -10.61 6.74
C ARG A 92 5.34 -9.74 7.72
N TRP A 93 6.38 -9.04 7.22
CA TRP A 93 7.42 -8.37 8.02
C TRP A 93 8.22 -9.33 8.92
N ASP A 94 8.36 -10.59 8.52
CA ASP A 94 9.14 -11.62 9.22
C ASP A 94 10.20 -12.18 8.26
N PRO A 95 11.51 -11.95 8.52
CA PRO A 95 12.58 -12.39 7.63
C PRO A 95 12.54 -13.87 7.27
N ALA A 96 12.05 -14.75 8.16
CA ALA A 96 11.95 -16.18 7.84
C ALA A 96 10.90 -16.46 6.75
N PHE A 97 9.77 -15.74 6.75
CA PHE A 97 8.77 -15.83 5.68
C PHE A 97 9.20 -15.07 4.41
N GLU A 98 10.08 -14.09 4.53
CA GLU A 98 10.71 -13.44 3.37
C GLU A 98 11.71 -14.37 2.68
N ASP A 99 12.57 -15.05 3.46
CA ASP A 99 13.54 -16.04 2.97
C ASP A 99 12.82 -17.26 2.36
N GLU A 100 11.87 -17.89 3.07
CA GLU A 100 11.04 -19.01 2.54
C GLU A 100 10.35 -18.66 1.21
N ALA A 101 9.90 -17.41 1.05
CA ALA A 101 9.23 -16.96 -0.17
C ALA A 101 10.22 -16.75 -1.34
N VAL A 102 11.45 -16.31 -1.07
CA VAL A 102 12.52 -16.22 -2.07
C VAL A 102 12.96 -17.63 -2.50
N GLU A 103 13.21 -18.54 -1.56
CA GLU A 103 13.52 -19.95 -1.84
C GLU A 103 12.47 -20.59 -2.75
N ALA A 104 11.18 -20.43 -2.42
CA ALA A 104 10.08 -20.96 -3.23
C ALA A 104 10.03 -20.40 -4.67
N PHE A 105 10.43 -19.14 -4.88
CA PHE A 105 10.55 -18.59 -6.24
C PHE A 105 11.76 -19.15 -7.01
N LEU A 106 12.89 -19.42 -6.32
CA LEU A 106 14.06 -20.05 -6.90
C LEU A 106 13.80 -21.52 -7.27
N GLU A 107 13.09 -22.29 -6.43
CA GLU A 107 12.62 -23.65 -6.74
C GLU A 107 11.71 -23.68 -7.99
N LEU A 108 10.81 -22.70 -8.11
CA LEU A 108 9.94 -22.54 -9.27
C LEU A 108 10.69 -22.07 -10.53
N ARG A 109 11.96 -21.65 -10.38
CA ARG A 109 12.82 -21.06 -11.42
C ARG A 109 12.14 -19.92 -12.15
N VAL A 110 11.69 -18.91 -11.39
CA VAL A 110 11.25 -17.65 -11.98
C VAL A 110 12.37 -17.03 -12.81
N ASP A 111 12.03 -16.39 -13.93
CA ASP A 111 13.01 -15.72 -14.80
C ASP A 111 13.50 -14.40 -14.17
N GLY A 112 12.82 -13.90 -13.13
CA GLY A 112 13.19 -12.68 -12.42
C GLY A 112 12.46 -12.49 -11.08
N LEU A 113 13.01 -11.62 -10.23
CA LEU A 113 12.53 -11.30 -8.88
C LEU A 113 12.31 -9.79 -8.69
N VAL A 114 11.24 -9.44 -7.96
CA VAL A 114 10.95 -8.08 -7.48
C VAL A 114 10.70 -8.14 -5.98
N LEU A 115 11.48 -7.39 -5.20
CA LEU A 115 11.47 -7.44 -3.74
C LEU A 115 11.06 -6.05 -3.23
N LEU A 116 9.83 -5.91 -2.72
CA LEU A 116 9.22 -4.62 -2.42
C LEU A 116 8.89 -4.42 -0.94
N GLY A 117 9.58 -3.48 -0.31
CA GLY A 117 9.43 -3.15 1.13
C GLY A 117 9.92 -4.25 2.08
N VAL A 118 10.64 -5.24 1.54
CA VAL A 118 11.18 -6.42 2.24
C VAL A 118 12.69 -6.38 2.28
N ALA A 119 13.26 -7.01 3.30
CA ALA A 119 14.69 -7.11 3.52
C ALA A 119 15.03 -8.56 3.94
N PRO A 120 14.93 -9.53 3.00
CA PRO A 120 15.41 -10.89 3.22
C PRO A 120 16.90 -10.87 3.61
N SER A 121 17.42 -11.97 4.15
CA SER A 121 18.78 -11.98 4.67
C SER A 121 19.80 -11.60 3.58
N SER A 122 20.92 -10.97 3.99
CA SER A 122 22.00 -10.57 3.06
C SER A 122 22.46 -11.72 2.17
N ASP A 123 22.43 -12.93 2.73
CA ASP A 123 22.96 -14.14 2.13
C ASP A 123 21.91 -14.72 1.17
N THR A 124 20.63 -14.76 1.56
CA THR A 124 19.48 -15.11 0.70
C THR A 124 19.38 -14.18 -0.51
N LEU A 125 19.54 -12.87 -0.28
CA LEU A 125 19.46 -11.85 -1.33
C LEU A 125 20.64 -11.96 -2.31
N ALA A 126 21.85 -12.23 -1.80
CA ALA A 126 23.03 -12.45 -2.62
C ALA A 126 22.92 -13.75 -3.45
N GLU A 127 22.42 -14.84 -2.86
CA GLU A 127 22.16 -16.09 -3.61
C GLU A 127 21.10 -15.89 -4.70
N ALA A 128 19.97 -15.26 -4.36
CA ALA A 128 18.92 -14.96 -5.31
C ALA A 128 19.42 -14.10 -6.48
N ALA A 129 20.17 -13.03 -6.20
CA ALA A 129 20.74 -12.14 -7.20
C ALA A 129 21.84 -12.79 -8.06
N ALA A 130 22.58 -13.77 -7.52
CA ALA A 130 23.62 -14.49 -8.26
C ALA A 130 23.08 -15.39 -9.38
N TYR A 131 21.85 -15.90 -9.24
CA TYR A 131 21.23 -16.79 -10.22
C TYR A 131 20.04 -16.17 -10.96
N THR A 132 19.36 -15.18 -10.38
CA THR A 132 18.09 -14.64 -10.88
C THR A 132 18.14 -13.11 -10.97
N PRO A 133 17.83 -12.51 -12.14
CA PRO A 133 17.64 -11.06 -12.26
C PRO A 133 16.75 -10.50 -11.16
N THR A 134 17.25 -9.55 -10.36
CA THR A 134 16.57 -9.08 -9.15
C THR A 134 16.47 -7.55 -9.13
N VAL A 135 15.29 -7.05 -8.77
CA VAL A 135 15.03 -5.61 -8.54
C VAL A 135 14.49 -5.42 -7.13
N VAL A 136 15.19 -4.64 -6.30
CA VAL A 136 14.71 -4.21 -4.98
C VAL A 136 13.94 -2.89 -5.11
N VAL A 137 12.89 -2.73 -4.32
CA VAL A 137 11.99 -1.59 -4.39
C VAL A 137 11.66 -1.07 -2.99
N GLY A 138 11.81 0.24 -2.79
CA GLY A 138 11.59 0.91 -1.51
C GLY A 138 12.83 0.98 -0.62
N GLU A 139 13.77 0.04 -0.75
CA GLU A 139 15.04 0.07 -0.02
C GLU A 139 16.20 0.62 -0.86
N ARG A 140 16.99 1.52 -0.28
CA ARG A 140 18.14 2.20 -0.89
C ARG A 140 19.47 1.54 -0.55
N ASP A 141 19.57 0.95 0.63
CA ASP A 141 20.84 0.61 1.29
C ASP A 141 21.29 -0.84 0.94
N VAL A 142 21.12 -1.25 -0.33
CA VAL A 142 21.45 -2.59 -0.85
C VAL A 142 22.75 -2.54 -1.65
N GLU A 143 23.86 -2.94 -1.03
CA GLU A 143 25.20 -2.95 -1.62
C GLU A 143 25.50 -4.31 -2.32
N LEU A 144 24.73 -4.66 -3.35
CA LEU A 144 24.92 -5.89 -4.13
C LEU A 144 25.02 -5.61 -5.64
N ASP A 145 26.10 -6.12 -6.25
CA ASP A 145 26.28 -6.10 -7.71
C ASP A 145 25.18 -6.90 -8.41
N GLY A 146 24.70 -6.38 -9.54
CA GLY A 146 23.69 -7.05 -10.36
C GLY A 146 22.23 -6.88 -9.89
N VAL A 147 21.99 -6.22 -8.76
CA VAL A 147 20.65 -5.81 -8.30
C VAL A 147 20.35 -4.39 -8.79
N ASP A 148 19.16 -4.16 -9.35
CA ASP A 148 18.67 -2.79 -9.58
C ASP A 148 17.76 -2.33 -8.44
N ILE A 149 17.68 -1.01 -8.22
CA ILE A 149 16.96 -0.42 -7.10
C ILE A 149 15.94 0.62 -7.60
N VAL A 150 14.67 0.52 -7.19
CA VAL A 150 13.63 1.52 -7.47
C VAL A 150 13.12 2.13 -6.18
N VAL A 151 13.29 3.45 -6.01
CA VAL A 151 12.94 4.16 -4.77
C VAL A 151 12.18 5.44 -5.05
N ASP A 152 11.45 5.92 -4.05
CA ASP A 152 10.76 7.21 -4.10
C ASP A 152 11.72 8.37 -3.83
N ASP A 153 11.23 9.60 -3.70
CA ASP A 153 11.93 10.70 -3.03
C ASP A 153 11.32 10.94 -1.63
N ASP A 154 11.52 9.97 -0.73
CA ASP A 154 10.99 9.96 0.64
C ASP A 154 11.30 11.27 1.41
N GLN A 155 12.54 11.79 1.26
CA GLN A 155 12.96 13.05 1.87
C GLN A 155 12.18 14.25 1.31
N TYR A 156 11.91 14.31 0.01
CA TYR A 156 11.07 15.35 -0.59
C TYR A 156 9.60 15.19 -0.22
N GLY A 157 9.04 13.98 -0.21
CA GLY A 157 7.65 13.77 0.18
C GLY A 157 7.38 14.16 1.63
N ALA A 158 8.26 13.78 2.57
CA ALA A 158 8.14 14.21 3.96
C ALA A 158 8.30 15.73 4.11
N ARG A 159 9.15 16.36 3.29
CA ARG A 159 9.25 17.81 3.19
C ARG A 159 7.94 18.43 2.68
N LEU A 160 7.28 17.86 1.68
CA LEU A 160 5.96 18.31 1.20
C LEU A 160 4.88 18.21 2.29
N ALA A 161 4.89 17.17 3.11
CA ALA A 161 3.97 16.98 4.23
C ALA A 161 4.15 18.02 5.34
N VAL A 162 5.40 18.25 5.79
CA VAL A 162 5.70 19.27 6.81
C VAL A 162 5.40 20.67 6.28
N ASP A 163 5.79 20.98 5.04
CA ASP A 163 5.50 22.28 4.42
C ASP A 163 4.00 22.58 4.40
N HIS A 164 3.16 21.57 4.11
CA HIS A 164 1.71 21.73 4.16
C HIS A 164 1.20 22.13 5.54
N LEU A 165 1.68 21.43 6.57
CA LEU A 165 1.24 21.68 7.95
C LEU A 165 1.72 23.05 8.45
N VAL A 166 2.92 23.49 8.07
CA VAL A 166 3.41 24.84 8.37
C VAL A 166 2.62 25.91 7.60
N GLU A 167 2.26 25.67 6.33
CA GLU A 167 1.36 26.54 5.56
C GLU A 167 -0.04 26.69 6.19
N GLN A 168 -0.57 25.64 6.85
CA GLN A 168 -1.81 25.72 7.63
C GLN A 168 -1.61 26.36 9.03
N GLY A 169 -0.38 26.74 9.40
CA GLY A 169 -0.04 27.43 10.65
C GLY A 169 0.36 26.53 11.81
N HIS A 170 0.59 25.23 11.60
CA HIS A 170 1.06 24.34 12.65
C HIS A 170 2.54 24.59 13.00
N ARG A 171 2.83 24.62 14.31
CA ARG A 171 4.20 24.74 14.84
C ARG A 171 4.66 23.54 15.65
N ARG A 172 3.72 22.84 16.30
CA ARG A 172 3.96 21.56 16.97
C ARG A 172 3.43 20.46 16.04
N ILE A 173 4.33 19.91 15.24
CA ILE A 173 4.08 18.85 14.26
C ILE A 173 4.91 17.64 14.72
N ALA A 174 4.25 16.52 15.02
CA ALA A 174 4.93 15.27 15.32
C ALA A 174 5.06 14.40 14.07
N HIS A 175 6.06 13.54 14.03
CA HIS A 175 6.15 12.41 13.11
C HIS A 175 5.87 11.10 13.85
N ILE A 176 5.15 10.18 13.19
CA ILE A 176 5.15 8.76 13.56
C ILE A 176 5.87 8.03 12.44
N GLU A 177 6.99 7.41 12.78
CA GLU A 177 7.87 6.66 11.87
C GLU A 177 7.31 5.26 11.58
N GLY A 178 7.85 4.59 10.55
CA GLY A 178 7.52 3.20 10.23
C GLY A 178 8.40 2.20 10.97
N ALA A 179 8.34 0.94 10.55
CA ALA A 179 9.35 -0.05 10.92
C ALA A 179 10.73 0.34 10.35
N PRO A 180 11.86 -0.08 10.96
CA PRO A 180 13.21 0.23 10.48
C PRO A 180 13.41 -0.15 9.01
N SER A 181 13.62 0.85 8.17
CA SER A 181 13.71 0.79 6.71
C SER A 181 14.41 2.06 6.21
N SER A 182 15.08 2.03 5.06
CA SER A 182 15.65 3.25 4.49
C SER A 182 14.56 4.24 4.05
N ALA A 183 13.37 3.74 3.68
CA ALA A 183 12.19 4.56 3.44
C ALA A 183 11.74 5.33 4.70
N ALA A 184 11.56 4.64 5.85
CA ALA A 184 11.20 5.31 7.10
C ALA A 184 12.29 6.31 7.53
N ARG A 185 13.57 5.90 7.48
CA ARG A 185 14.73 6.76 7.76
C ARG A 185 14.71 8.03 6.90
N CYS A 186 14.49 7.92 5.59
CA CYS A 186 14.44 9.07 4.70
C CYS A 186 13.20 9.96 4.91
N ARG A 187 12.02 9.40 5.26
CA ARG A 187 10.84 10.20 5.66
C ARG A 187 11.13 10.98 6.96
N CYS A 188 11.77 10.35 7.93
CA CYS A 188 12.18 10.98 9.19
C CYS A 188 13.23 12.08 8.98
N GLU A 189 14.28 11.81 8.19
CA GLU A 189 15.29 12.80 7.77
C GLU A 189 14.63 14.02 7.09
N GLY A 190 13.71 13.80 6.14
CA GLY A 190 12.97 14.85 5.44
C GLY A 190 12.11 15.71 6.38
N TYR A 191 11.40 15.07 7.32
CA TYR A 191 10.67 15.75 8.40
C TYR A 191 11.60 16.62 9.26
N LEU A 192 12.72 16.07 9.73
CA LEU A 192 13.70 16.78 10.56
C LEU A 192 14.34 17.97 9.83
N VAL A 193 14.65 17.83 8.53
CA VAL A 193 15.17 18.91 7.68
C VAL A 193 14.12 20.02 7.49
N ALA A 194 12.87 19.66 7.20
CA ALA A 194 11.79 20.64 7.01
C ALA A 194 11.46 21.40 8.31
N MET A 195 11.38 20.70 9.45
CA MET A 195 11.19 21.33 10.78
C MET A 195 12.33 22.28 11.14
N ARG A 196 13.59 21.94 10.84
CA ARG A 196 14.74 22.84 11.02
C ARG A 196 14.64 24.08 10.12
N ARG A 197 14.30 23.90 8.84
CA ARG A 197 14.16 24.99 7.85
C ARG A 197 13.12 26.04 8.25
N HIS A 198 12.01 25.61 8.87
CA HIS A 198 10.96 26.50 9.37
C HIS A 198 11.21 27.05 10.79
N ALA A 199 12.43 26.90 11.33
CA ALA A 199 12.80 27.26 12.70
C ALA A 199 11.90 26.61 13.79
N LEU A 200 11.37 25.42 13.52
CA LEU A 200 10.53 24.62 14.43
C LEU A 200 11.31 23.52 15.16
N ALA A 201 12.65 23.54 15.09
CA ALA A 201 13.50 22.55 15.75
C ALA A 201 13.18 22.30 17.26
N PRO A 202 12.82 23.32 18.09
CA PRO A 202 12.41 23.10 19.47
C PRO A 202 11.05 22.39 19.67
N TYR A 203 10.32 22.09 18.58
CA TYR A 203 9.04 21.39 18.59
C TYR A 203 9.07 20.05 17.83
N ILE A 204 10.27 19.56 17.49
CA ILE A 204 10.46 18.24 16.90
C ILE A 204 9.99 17.16 17.87
N MET A 205 9.16 16.23 17.37
CA MET A 205 8.65 15.07 18.10
C MET A 205 8.59 13.91 17.11
N VAL A 206 9.24 12.78 17.42
CA VAL A 206 9.21 11.56 16.61
C VAL A 206 8.91 10.40 17.55
N GLU A 207 7.89 9.61 17.23
CA GLU A 207 7.69 8.27 17.81
C GLU A 207 7.93 7.20 16.75
N HIS A 208 8.43 6.05 17.17
CA HIS A 208 8.53 4.87 16.32
C HIS A 208 7.17 4.18 16.19
N GLY A 209 6.91 3.66 14.98
CA GLY A 209 5.79 2.77 14.68
C GLY A 209 6.29 1.49 14.00
N ASP A 210 5.40 0.80 13.30
CA ASP A 210 5.66 -0.51 12.69
C ASP A 210 4.93 -0.66 11.33
N PHE A 211 4.60 0.47 10.69
CA PHE A 211 3.73 0.59 9.50
C PHE A 211 2.29 0.06 9.64
N SER A 212 1.88 -0.51 10.78
CA SER A 212 0.51 -0.99 11.01
C SER A 212 -0.42 0.08 11.61
N GLU A 213 -1.74 -0.15 11.51
CA GLU A 213 -2.75 0.72 12.13
C GLU A 213 -2.60 0.74 13.67
N GLU A 214 -2.38 -0.42 14.30
CA GLU A 214 -2.22 -0.53 15.75
C GLU A 214 -0.92 0.12 16.24
N GLY A 215 0.17 0.03 15.47
CA GLY A 215 1.39 0.80 15.73
C GLY A 215 1.13 2.31 15.69
N GLY A 216 0.49 2.78 14.61
CA GLY A 216 0.08 4.18 14.46
C GLY A 216 -0.82 4.66 15.60
N ARG A 217 -1.79 3.84 16.02
CA ARG A 217 -2.71 4.13 17.13
C ARG A 217 -1.97 4.24 18.46
N ARG A 218 -1.07 3.30 18.77
CA ARG A 218 -0.25 3.31 20.00
C ARG A 218 0.68 4.54 20.05
N ALA A 219 1.39 4.83 18.96
CA ALA A 219 2.27 5.99 18.86
C ALA A 219 1.49 7.33 18.93
N ALA A 220 0.32 7.41 18.29
CA ALA A 220 -0.55 8.57 18.37
C ALA A 220 -1.08 8.81 19.80
N LEU A 221 -1.50 7.76 20.51
CA LEU A 221 -1.91 7.87 21.93
C LEU A 221 -0.75 8.33 22.83
N ALA A 222 0.49 7.91 22.55
CA ALA A 222 1.67 8.39 23.27
C ALA A 222 1.95 9.87 23.02
N LEU A 223 1.85 10.33 21.75
CA LEU A 223 2.02 11.74 21.36
C LEU A 223 0.92 12.65 21.90
N LEU A 224 -0.34 12.26 21.76
CA LEU A 224 -1.50 13.11 22.04
C LEU A 224 -1.73 13.31 23.55
N ARG A 225 -1.07 12.53 24.40
CA ARG A 225 -1.04 12.68 25.87
C ARG A 225 0.12 13.54 26.38
N ARG A 226 1.02 14.05 25.51
CA ARG A 226 2.13 14.93 25.91
C ARG A 226 1.67 16.36 26.14
N GLU A 227 2.38 17.07 27.02
CA GLU A 227 2.30 18.52 27.14
C GLU A 227 3.63 19.17 26.72
N PRO A 228 3.62 20.17 25.79
CA PRO A 228 2.48 20.69 25.05
C PRO A 228 2.07 19.78 23.85
N ARG A 229 0.81 19.35 23.82
CA ARG A 229 0.27 18.42 22.81
C ARG A 229 0.56 18.86 21.36
N PRO A 230 1.00 17.96 20.45
CA PRO A 230 1.13 18.28 19.03
C PRO A 230 -0.22 18.69 18.43
N THR A 231 -0.16 19.63 17.48
CA THR A 231 -1.32 20.18 16.77
C THR A 231 -1.54 19.50 15.41
N ALA A 232 -0.52 18.84 14.89
CA ALA A 232 -0.63 17.98 13.73
C ALA A 232 0.32 16.78 13.84
N ILE A 233 -0.01 15.69 13.14
CA ILE A 233 0.81 14.49 13.00
C ILE A 233 1.03 14.19 11.51
N PHE A 234 2.29 13.97 11.14
CA PHE A 234 2.69 13.37 9.88
C PHE A 234 2.98 11.87 10.12
N ALA A 235 2.12 11.01 9.60
CA ALA A 235 2.24 9.55 9.71
C ALA A 235 3.12 8.98 8.59
N ALA A 236 3.87 7.91 8.87
CA ALA A 236 4.76 7.27 7.91
C ALA A 236 4.07 6.78 6.62
N ASN A 237 2.79 6.38 6.70
CA ASN A 237 1.91 6.07 5.57
C ASN A 237 0.42 6.24 5.96
N ASP A 238 -0.48 6.02 5.01
CA ASP A 238 -1.93 6.09 5.22
C ASP A 238 -2.45 5.08 6.26
N ILE A 239 -1.88 3.88 6.36
CA ILE A 239 -2.28 2.86 7.35
C ILE A 239 -1.96 3.32 8.78
N VAL A 240 -0.75 3.87 9.00
CA VAL A 240 -0.37 4.52 10.27
C VAL A 240 -1.28 5.73 10.53
N ALA A 241 -1.66 6.49 9.49
CA ALA A 241 -2.58 7.62 9.61
C ALA A 241 -3.99 7.19 10.05
N MET A 242 -4.50 6.04 9.60
CA MET A 242 -5.75 5.46 10.12
C MET A 242 -5.65 5.21 11.62
N GLY A 243 -4.52 4.68 12.10
CA GLY A 243 -4.23 4.54 13.52
C GLY A 243 -4.28 5.87 14.29
N VAL A 244 -3.77 6.95 13.69
CA VAL A 244 -3.87 8.32 14.26
C VAL A 244 -5.32 8.78 14.34
N LEU A 245 -6.15 8.52 13.31
CA LEU A 245 -7.58 8.88 13.32
C LEU A 245 -8.34 8.09 14.41
N THR A 246 -8.07 6.79 14.55
CA THR A 246 -8.63 5.95 15.63
C THR A 246 -8.24 6.49 17.01
N ALA A 247 -6.96 6.80 17.23
CA ALA A 247 -6.47 7.39 18.48
C ALA A 247 -7.03 8.80 18.77
N ALA A 248 -7.26 9.62 17.74
CA ALA A 248 -7.92 10.91 17.87
C ALA A 248 -9.38 10.74 18.32
N SER A 249 -10.11 9.80 17.71
CA SER A 249 -11.49 9.46 18.08
C SER A 249 -11.60 8.91 19.50
N GLU A 250 -10.66 8.05 19.95
CA GLU A 250 -10.60 7.55 21.34
C GLU A 250 -10.43 8.68 22.36
N LEU A 251 -9.71 9.74 22.00
CA LEU A 251 -9.47 10.91 22.84
C LEU A 251 -10.52 12.03 22.64
N GLY A 252 -11.55 11.81 21.83
CA GLY A 252 -12.59 12.80 21.53
C GLY A 252 -12.12 14.02 20.73
N LEU A 253 -10.94 13.92 20.07
CA LEU A 253 -10.37 14.99 19.26
C LEU A 253 -10.96 14.97 17.85
N ARG A 254 -11.44 16.12 17.36
CA ARG A 254 -11.92 16.25 15.98
C ARG A 254 -10.75 16.48 15.04
N VAL A 255 -10.83 15.87 13.86
CA VAL A 255 -9.90 16.09 12.75
C VAL A 255 -10.68 16.77 11.62
N PRO A 256 -10.23 17.94 11.11
CA PRO A 256 -8.95 18.61 11.38
C PRO A 256 -8.92 19.60 12.57
N GLU A 257 -10.05 19.89 13.24
CA GLU A 257 -10.17 21.06 14.15
C GLU A 257 -9.25 21.05 15.38
N ASP A 258 -9.10 19.91 16.06
CA ASP A 258 -8.33 19.76 17.30
C ASP A 258 -6.98 19.06 17.08
N LEU A 259 -6.84 18.39 15.93
CA LEU A 259 -5.64 17.73 15.42
C LEU A 259 -5.74 17.64 13.90
N SER A 260 -4.71 18.03 13.15
CA SER A 260 -4.61 17.71 11.72
C SER A 260 -3.72 16.49 11.48
N VAL A 261 -4.07 15.65 10.50
CA VAL A 261 -3.35 14.41 10.17
C VAL A 261 -2.97 14.44 8.69
N VAL A 262 -1.71 14.12 8.40
CA VAL A 262 -1.20 13.92 7.04
C VAL A 262 -0.60 12.54 6.93
N GLY A 263 -1.03 11.77 5.92
CA GLY A 263 -0.48 10.47 5.59
C GLY A 263 0.69 10.55 4.59
N TYR A 264 1.14 9.37 4.18
CA TYR A 264 1.99 9.17 3.01
C TYR A 264 1.37 8.04 2.18
N ASP A 265 1.85 7.92 0.95
CA ASP A 265 1.43 7.00 -0.09
C ASP A 265 0.29 7.59 -0.95
N ASN A 266 -0.83 8.09 -0.39
CA ASN A 266 -2.06 8.49 -1.12
C ASN A 266 -2.76 7.28 -1.78
N THR A 267 -2.92 6.21 -1.01
CA THR A 267 -3.68 5.01 -1.37
C THR A 267 -5.17 5.30 -1.56
N HIS A 268 -5.93 4.34 -2.10
CA HIS A 268 -7.39 4.43 -2.17
C HIS A 268 -8.07 4.79 -0.82
N LEU A 269 -7.50 4.39 0.34
CA LEU A 269 -8.03 4.72 1.67
C LEU A 269 -8.11 6.24 1.89
N ALA A 270 -7.09 6.97 1.44
CA ALA A 270 -7.09 8.43 1.56
C ALA A 270 -8.26 9.06 0.80
N SER A 271 -8.66 8.48 -0.34
CA SER A 271 -9.76 8.97 -1.20
C SER A 271 -11.18 8.64 -0.72
N VAL A 272 -11.34 7.82 0.33
CA VAL A 272 -12.66 7.47 0.87
C VAL A 272 -13.28 8.70 1.52
N THR A 273 -14.48 9.12 1.08
CA THR A 273 -15.12 10.38 1.51
C THR A 273 -15.22 10.56 3.04
N HIS A 274 -15.46 9.48 3.79
CA HIS A 274 -15.54 9.51 5.26
C HIS A 274 -14.18 9.61 5.97
N ILE A 275 -13.07 9.43 5.24
CA ILE A 275 -11.70 9.53 5.72
C ILE A 275 -11.08 10.86 5.23
N SER A 276 -11.21 11.16 3.92
CA SER A 276 -10.74 12.40 3.27
C SER A 276 -9.30 12.81 3.64
N LEU A 277 -8.42 11.82 3.87
CA LEU A 277 -7.07 12.05 4.36
C LEU A 277 -6.25 12.86 3.33
N THR A 278 -5.53 13.86 3.83
CA THR A 278 -4.52 14.54 3.02
C THR A 278 -3.24 13.72 3.10
N SER A 279 -2.72 13.30 1.95
CA SER A 279 -1.57 12.40 1.88
C SER A 279 -0.57 12.84 0.81
N VAL A 280 0.65 12.31 0.89
CA VAL A 280 1.71 12.52 -0.11
C VAL A 280 1.58 11.46 -1.19
N ASP A 281 1.46 11.87 -2.46
CA ASP A 281 1.27 10.96 -3.59
C ASP A 281 2.57 10.23 -3.95
N GLN A 282 2.79 9.04 -3.37
CA GLN A 282 3.90 8.18 -3.78
C GLN A 282 3.56 7.54 -5.14
N PRO A 283 4.41 7.67 -6.17
CA PRO A 283 4.05 7.34 -7.56
C PRO A 283 4.08 5.82 -7.87
N ARG A 284 3.35 5.02 -7.07
CA ARG A 284 3.31 3.54 -7.05
C ARG A 284 3.32 2.88 -8.42
N ARG A 285 2.37 3.21 -9.29
CA ARG A 285 2.29 2.61 -10.64
C ARG A 285 3.49 2.96 -11.52
N ALA A 286 4.10 4.13 -11.34
CA ALA A 286 5.33 4.49 -12.06
C ALA A 286 6.58 3.80 -11.48
N MET A 287 6.63 3.55 -10.16
CA MET A 287 7.63 2.68 -9.55
C MET A 287 7.48 1.23 -10.06
N GLY A 288 6.26 0.69 -10.13
CA GLY A 288 5.96 -0.63 -10.68
C GLY A 288 6.42 -0.79 -12.12
N ARG A 289 6.04 0.13 -13.01
CA ARG A 289 6.52 0.14 -14.40
C ARG A 289 8.04 0.29 -14.51
N SER A 290 8.68 1.07 -13.62
CA SER A 290 10.14 1.20 -13.58
C SER A 290 10.83 -0.09 -13.17
N ALA A 291 10.31 -0.79 -12.16
CA ALA A 291 10.85 -2.06 -11.70
C ALA A 291 10.71 -3.17 -12.75
N ALA A 292 9.57 -3.24 -13.43
CA ALA A 292 9.36 -4.17 -14.53
C ALA A 292 10.33 -3.91 -15.70
N ALA A 293 10.50 -2.66 -16.12
CA ALA A 293 11.43 -2.32 -17.20
C ALA A 293 12.88 -2.70 -16.86
N LEU A 294 13.34 -2.36 -15.65
CA LEU A 294 14.69 -2.74 -15.18
C LEU A 294 14.87 -4.26 -15.13
N LEU A 295 13.84 -5.01 -14.73
CA LEU A 295 13.87 -6.46 -14.71
C LEU A 295 13.89 -7.07 -16.12
N SER A 296 13.03 -6.61 -17.02
CA SER A 296 12.97 -7.08 -18.41
C SER A 296 14.28 -6.80 -19.17
N ASP A 297 14.91 -5.64 -18.91
CA ASP A 297 16.26 -5.33 -19.39
C ASP A 297 17.27 -6.39 -18.92
N ARG A 298 17.31 -6.74 -17.62
CA ARG A 298 18.26 -7.75 -17.08
C ARG A 298 17.99 -9.16 -17.58
N ILE A 299 16.71 -9.50 -17.78
CA ILE A 299 16.27 -10.78 -18.36
C ILE A 299 16.69 -10.90 -19.85
N THR A 300 16.85 -9.78 -20.55
CA THR A 300 17.19 -9.73 -21.98
C THR A 300 18.68 -9.56 -22.21
N GLU A 301 19.33 -8.69 -21.43
CA GLU A 301 20.75 -8.35 -21.47
C GLU A 301 21.40 -8.54 -20.08
N PRO A 302 21.84 -9.77 -19.75
CA PRO A 302 22.52 -10.06 -18.49
C PRO A 302 23.88 -9.36 -18.37
N GLY A 303 24.36 -9.17 -17.13
CA GLY A 303 25.67 -8.57 -16.85
C GLY A 303 25.70 -7.03 -16.80
N GLN A 304 24.55 -6.37 -16.88
CA GLN A 304 24.44 -4.93 -16.65
C GLN A 304 24.81 -4.55 -15.20
N THR A 305 25.57 -3.46 -15.06
CA THR A 305 25.87 -2.79 -13.77
C THR A 305 24.60 -2.45 -13.00
N ALA A 306 24.64 -2.43 -11.66
CA ALA A 306 23.52 -2.01 -10.82
C ALA A 306 23.01 -0.58 -11.16
N ARG A 307 21.69 -0.39 -11.19
CA ARG A 307 21.03 0.87 -11.58
C ARG A 307 20.09 1.34 -10.46
N LEU A 308 20.37 2.52 -9.90
CA LEU A 308 19.48 3.20 -8.96
C LEU A 308 18.51 4.12 -9.70
N ARG A 309 17.20 3.87 -9.55
CA ARG A 309 16.11 4.62 -10.16
C ARG A 309 15.24 5.28 -9.10
N GLN A 310 15.52 6.55 -8.81
CA GLN A 310 14.62 7.38 -8.04
C GLN A 310 13.43 7.84 -8.90
N VAL A 311 12.21 7.72 -8.36
CA VAL A 311 10.97 8.28 -8.90
C VAL A 311 10.51 9.37 -7.93
N THR A 312 10.11 10.54 -8.42
CA THR A 312 9.81 11.70 -7.56
C THR A 312 8.29 11.87 -7.39
N PRO A 313 7.77 12.11 -6.17
CA PRO A 313 6.37 12.48 -5.95
C PRO A 313 6.00 13.76 -6.72
N PRO A 314 4.77 13.85 -7.28
CA PRO A 314 4.31 15.10 -7.88
C PRO A 314 4.15 16.17 -6.80
N ALA A 315 4.49 17.42 -7.13
CA ALA A 315 4.37 18.56 -6.20
C ALA A 315 2.91 18.93 -5.81
N ARG A 316 1.91 18.15 -6.26
CA ARG A 316 0.49 18.36 -5.95
C ARG A 316 0.07 17.46 -4.79
N ARG A 317 -0.33 18.08 -3.68
CA ARG A 317 -0.93 17.39 -2.53
C ARG A 317 -2.43 17.18 -2.77
N THR A 318 -2.95 15.99 -2.52
CA THR A 318 -4.39 15.67 -2.55
C THR A 318 -5.08 16.17 -1.28
N ALA A 319 -5.18 17.49 -1.12
CA ALA A 319 -5.88 18.13 -0.02
C ALA A 319 -7.41 18.03 -0.21
N GLN A 320 -8.03 17.01 0.40
CA GLN A 320 -9.46 16.72 0.24
C GLN A 320 -10.34 17.54 1.19
N HIS A 321 -9.89 17.77 2.42
CA HIS A 321 -10.53 18.75 3.30
C HIS A 321 -10.28 20.18 2.80
N ARG A 322 -11.30 20.78 2.17
CA ARG A 322 -11.38 22.25 2.03
C ARG A 322 -11.49 22.88 3.42
N SER A 323 -10.38 23.34 3.97
CA SER A 323 -10.39 24.12 5.21
C SER A 323 -11.29 25.35 5.01
N ARG A 324 -12.30 25.52 5.88
CA ARG A 324 -13.08 26.76 5.93
C ARG A 324 -12.17 27.83 6.50
N ALA A 325 -11.49 28.55 5.60
CA ALA A 325 -10.70 29.73 5.96
C ALA A 325 -11.50 30.60 6.93
N LYS A 326 -10.92 30.89 8.10
CA LYS A 326 -11.61 31.58 9.20
C LYS A 326 -12.13 32.91 8.67
N ARG A 327 -13.45 33.03 8.49
CA ARG A 327 -14.09 34.32 8.18
C ARG A 327 -13.66 35.29 9.28
N GLY A 328 -13.00 36.37 8.87
CA GLY A 328 -12.32 37.27 9.80
C GLY A 328 -13.24 37.74 10.91
N GLN A 329 -12.71 37.75 12.14
CA GLN A 329 -13.34 38.49 13.23
C GLN A 329 -13.45 39.94 12.75
N LYS A 330 -14.68 40.41 12.54
CA LYS A 330 -14.91 41.85 12.38
C LYS A 330 -14.47 42.50 13.69
N LEU A 331 -13.47 43.38 13.62
CA LEU A 331 -13.25 44.36 14.67
C LEU A 331 -14.58 45.08 14.93
N GLY A 332 -15.02 45.07 16.18
CA GLY A 332 -16.23 45.77 16.59
C GLY A 332 -16.05 47.26 16.34
N GLN A 333 -17.07 47.92 15.80
CA GLN A 333 -17.11 49.38 15.77
C GLN A 333 -17.16 49.89 17.22
N PRO A 334 -16.38 50.92 17.59
CA PRO A 334 -16.48 51.52 18.91
C PRO A 334 -17.88 52.13 19.11
N ALA A 335 -18.40 52.05 20.33
CA ALA A 335 -19.70 52.60 20.67
C ALA A 335 -19.72 54.14 20.54
N THR A 336 -20.85 54.68 20.11
CA THR A 336 -21.08 56.12 19.99
C THR A 336 -21.10 56.80 21.37
N CYS A 337 -20.33 57.87 21.54
CA CYS A 337 -20.49 58.83 22.62
C CYS A 337 -20.78 60.22 22.01
N PRO A 338 -21.89 60.90 22.37
CA PRO A 338 -22.26 62.18 21.76
C PRO A 338 -21.72 63.38 22.55
N LEU A 339 -21.18 64.40 21.85
CA LEU A 339 -21.63 65.80 21.95
C LEU A 339 -20.72 66.80 21.18
N ALA A 340 -21.38 67.89 20.73
CA ALA A 340 -20.89 69.25 20.50
C ALA A 340 -19.96 69.61 19.32
N ALA A 341 -20.23 70.82 18.79
CA ALA A 341 -19.38 71.74 18.00
C ALA A 341 -18.70 71.21 16.72
N GLY A 342 -19.27 71.57 15.56
CA GLY A 342 -18.63 71.37 14.25
C GLY A 342 -17.95 72.62 13.68
N VAL A 343 -17.39 72.47 12.48
CA VAL A 343 -17.12 73.54 11.50
C VAL A 343 -17.49 72.99 10.11
N ASP A 344 -18.13 73.81 9.27
CA ASP A 344 -18.42 73.50 7.86
C ASP A 344 -17.28 74.00 6.97
N CYS A 345 -16.91 73.20 5.95
CA CYS A 345 -15.98 73.57 4.88
C CYS A 345 -16.20 72.74 3.58
N GLY A 346 -17.41 72.81 3.02
CA GLY A 346 -17.63 73.03 1.57
C GLY A 346 -17.08 72.09 0.47
N ARG A 347 -18.05 71.51 -0.26
CA ARG A 347 -18.18 71.48 -1.75
C ARG A 347 -17.36 70.55 -2.67
N ASP A 348 -18.16 69.79 -3.46
CA ASP A 348 -18.10 69.55 -4.92
C ASP A 348 -16.89 68.78 -5.52
N VAL A 349 -16.97 68.06 -6.65
CA VAL A 349 -17.95 67.97 -7.78
C VAL A 349 -18.27 66.49 -8.12
N GLY A 350 -19.38 66.22 -8.83
CA GLY A 350 -19.84 64.88 -9.23
C GLY A 350 -19.28 64.25 -10.54
N PRO A 351 -19.82 63.09 -10.98
CA PRO A 351 -19.27 62.20 -12.03
C PRO A 351 -19.87 62.42 -13.44
N PRO A 352 -19.56 61.55 -14.44
CA PRO A 352 -20.65 60.74 -15.01
C PRO A 352 -20.31 59.29 -15.50
N ALA A 353 -21.38 58.58 -15.90
CA ALA A 353 -21.57 57.29 -16.61
C ALA A 353 -20.42 56.71 -17.49
N GLY A 354 -20.36 55.41 -17.85
CA GLY A 354 -21.31 54.27 -17.80
C GLY A 354 -20.54 52.94 -17.94
N LEU A 355 -20.93 51.86 -18.65
CA LEU A 355 -22.13 51.32 -19.35
C LEU A 355 -21.77 49.85 -19.74
N ARG A 356 -22.58 48.84 -20.11
CA ARG A 356 -24.04 48.57 -20.29
C ARG A 356 -24.26 47.03 -20.16
N MET A 357 -25.49 46.52 -20.07
CA MET A 357 -25.79 45.06 -20.06
C MET A 357 -26.00 44.45 -21.47
N ALA A 358 -25.79 43.13 -21.60
CA ALA A 358 -26.41 42.24 -22.59
C ALA A 358 -26.54 40.81 -22.03
N SER A 359 -27.48 40.00 -22.54
CA SER A 359 -27.85 38.68 -21.96
C SER A 359 -28.23 37.65 -23.03
N ARG A 360 -28.16 36.34 -22.68
CA ARG A 360 -28.97 35.23 -23.24
C ARG A 360 -28.71 33.91 -22.49
N GLY A 361 -29.76 33.10 -22.32
CA GLY A 361 -29.70 31.66 -21.99
C GLY A 361 -30.09 30.82 -23.21
N PRO A 362 -30.65 29.58 -23.08
CA PRO A 362 -31.15 28.95 -21.86
C PRO A 362 -30.74 27.46 -21.63
N ALA A 363 -31.27 26.93 -20.52
CA ALA A 363 -31.46 25.55 -20.07
C ALA A 363 -31.21 24.33 -20.99
N THR A 364 -30.76 23.24 -20.34
CA THR A 364 -31.47 21.93 -20.36
C THR A 364 -31.61 21.38 -18.94
N GLU A 365 -32.81 20.93 -18.58
CA GLU A 365 -33.09 20.10 -17.39
C GLU A 365 -32.94 18.63 -17.79
N ASN A 366 -32.41 17.78 -16.91
CA ASN A 366 -32.90 16.40 -16.88
C ASN A 366 -32.85 15.79 -15.47
N ARG A 367 -33.89 15.02 -15.16
CA ARG A 367 -33.98 14.13 -14.00
C ARG A 367 -33.55 12.74 -14.49
N GLY A 368 -32.98 11.84 -13.70
CA GLY A 368 -32.70 11.85 -12.26
C GLY A 368 -32.81 10.39 -11.78
N ASP A 369 -32.26 10.04 -10.63
CA ASP A 369 -32.48 8.71 -10.04
C ASP A 369 -32.55 8.77 -8.52
N SER A 370 -33.62 8.19 -7.97
CA SER A 370 -33.95 8.24 -6.54
C SER A 370 -33.39 7.02 -5.81
N CYS A 371 -32.19 7.14 -5.24
CA CYS A 371 -31.64 6.07 -4.40
C CYS A 371 -32.35 6.02 -3.04
N VAL A 372 -33.04 4.91 -2.75
CA VAL A 372 -33.76 4.69 -1.49
C VAL A 372 -32.76 4.41 -0.36
N ILE A 373 -32.63 5.35 0.59
CA ILE A 373 -31.83 5.14 1.79
C ILE A 373 -32.62 4.24 2.76
N LEU A 374 -32.18 2.99 2.91
CA LEU A 374 -32.66 2.10 3.96
C LEU A 374 -32.05 2.52 5.31
N SER A 375 -32.78 3.33 6.07
CA SER A 375 -32.39 3.74 7.42
C SER A 375 -32.46 2.57 8.40
N TRP A 376 -31.32 2.07 8.86
CA TRP A 376 -31.25 1.07 9.93
C TRP A 376 -31.19 1.76 11.30
N SER A 377 -32.32 1.80 12.00
CA SER A 377 -32.43 2.36 13.34
C SER A 377 -32.33 1.26 14.40
N PRO A 378 -31.39 1.30 15.35
CA PRO A 378 -31.37 0.36 16.46
C PRO A 378 -32.52 0.62 17.43
N ALA A 379 -33.30 -0.42 17.74
CA ALA A 379 -34.36 -0.34 18.75
C ALA A 379 -33.77 -0.39 20.19
N PRO A 380 -34.41 0.28 21.17
CA PRO A 380 -33.88 0.37 22.53
C PRO A 380 -33.98 -0.96 23.31
N SER A 381 -33.11 -1.11 24.31
CA SER A 381 -32.84 -2.37 25.02
C SER A 381 -33.69 -2.61 26.27
N GLY A 382 -34.25 -3.82 26.40
CA GLY A 382 -34.59 -4.47 27.67
C GLY A 382 -36.01 -5.06 27.76
N PRO A 383 -36.33 -5.85 28.81
CA PRO A 383 -35.46 -6.45 29.83
C PRO A 383 -35.39 -8.00 29.71
N ARG A 384 -34.91 -8.68 30.75
CA ARG A 384 -34.66 -10.15 30.79
C ARG A 384 -35.94 -10.98 30.97
N SER A 385 -35.98 -12.17 30.35
CA SER A 385 -36.64 -13.37 30.90
C SER A 385 -35.92 -14.64 30.39
N SER A 386 -36.30 -15.83 30.88
CA SER A 386 -35.51 -17.06 30.80
C SER A 386 -36.31 -18.30 30.35
N TRP A 387 -35.57 -19.41 30.16
CA TRP A 387 -36.00 -20.83 30.16
C TRP A 387 -36.54 -21.51 28.87
N SER A 388 -36.06 -22.76 28.71
CA SER A 388 -36.66 -23.96 28.08
C SER A 388 -37.44 -23.89 26.75
N GLY A 389 -36.99 -24.69 25.77
CA GLY A 389 -37.88 -25.37 24.80
C GLY A 389 -38.30 -26.78 25.30
N PRO A 390 -38.71 -27.74 24.44
CA PRO A 390 -38.89 -27.68 22.98
C PRO A 390 -40.32 -28.09 22.51
N GLY A 391 -40.62 -27.94 21.21
CA GLY A 391 -41.88 -28.42 20.60
C GLY A 391 -41.75 -28.77 19.11
N ARG A 392 -42.50 -29.77 18.62
CA ARG A 392 -42.58 -30.18 17.20
C ARG A 392 -43.95 -29.84 16.62
N THR A 393 -44.08 -30.06 15.30
CA THR A 393 -45.27 -29.91 14.43
C THR A 393 -45.58 -28.47 13.98
N GLY A 394 -45.97 -28.21 12.72
CA GLY A 394 -45.87 -29.11 11.56
C GLY A 394 -46.65 -28.69 10.31
N GLY A 395 -45.99 -28.76 9.13
CA GLY A 395 -46.64 -29.05 7.84
C GLY A 395 -46.91 -27.90 6.87
N ARG A 396 -46.32 -28.03 5.66
CA ARG A 396 -46.75 -27.46 4.35
C ARG A 396 -46.67 -25.92 4.20
N ALA A 397 -46.49 -25.36 3.00
CA ALA A 397 -45.87 -25.86 1.76
C ALA A 397 -45.57 -24.64 0.83
N GLY A 398 -44.71 -24.82 -0.18
CA GLY A 398 -44.39 -23.80 -1.19
C GLY A 398 -42.90 -23.53 -1.24
N GLY A 399 -42.24 -23.90 -2.34
CA GLY A 399 -40.81 -23.75 -2.49
C GLY A 399 -40.41 -23.23 -3.88
N TRP A 400 -39.23 -22.62 -3.94
CA TRP A 400 -38.47 -22.42 -5.16
C TRP A 400 -37.06 -22.95 -4.92
N THR A 401 -36.46 -23.59 -5.94
CA THR A 401 -35.27 -24.43 -5.79
C THR A 401 -34.01 -23.77 -6.36
N ALA A 402 -33.06 -23.42 -5.48
CA ALA A 402 -31.69 -23.11 -5.88
C ALA A 402 -30.86 -24.40 -5.94
N ARG A 403 -30.21 -24.68 -7.09
CA ARG A 403 -29.29 -25.82 -7.23
C ARG A 403 -27.91 -25.48 -6.64
N THR A 404 -27.51 -26.15 -5.57
CA THR A 404 -26.11 -26.23 -5.13
C THR A 404 -25.57 -27.65 -5.31
N SER A 405 -24.58 -27.84 -6.18
CA SER A 405 -23.95 -29.14 -6.42
C SER A 405 -23.01 -29.53 -5.28
N ARG A 406 -23.42 -30.47 -4.43
CA ARG A 406 -22.54 -31.10 -3.43
C ARG A 406 -21.83 -32.33 -4.02
N SER A 407 -20.55 -32.19 -4.35
CA SER A 407 -19.67 -33.34 -4.63
C SER A 407 -19.42 -34.15 -3.36
N ARG A 408 -19.70 -35.46 -3.39
CA ARG A 408 -19.42 -36.36 -2.26
C ARG A 408 -17.94 -36.74 -2.22
N TRP A 409 -17.26 -36.47 -1.12
CA TRP A 409 -16.05 -37.20 -0.76
C TRP A 409 -16.42 -38.52 -0.08
N ARG A 410 -15.90 -39.64 -0.58
CA ARG A 410 -15.94 -40.93 0.13
C ARG A 410 -14.67 -41.04 0.97
N ALA A 411 -14.81 -41.21 2.28
CA ALA A 411 -13.71 -41.68 3.11
C ALA A 411 -13.62 -43.21 3.02
N THR A 412 -12.41 -43.73 2.82
CA THR A 412 -12.10 -45.17 2.89
C THR A 412 -10.93 -45.37 3.84
N SER A 413 -11.22 -45.88 5.03
CA SER A 413 -10.19 -46.43 5.93
C SER A 413 -9.54 -47.66 5.29
N PRO A 414 -8.30 -48.02 5.71
CA PRO A 414 -8.25 -49.16 6.61
C PRO A 414 -7.16 -49.11 7.71
N THR A 415 -7.25 -50.10 8.61
CA THR A 415 -6.20 -50.65 9.49
C THR A 415 -5.63 -49.83 10.64
N ARG A 416 -5.53 -50.49 11.81
CA ARG A 416 -4.84 -50.04 13.02
C ARG A 416 -3.37 -50.48 13.00
N SER A 417 -2.50 -49.70 13.63
CA SER A 417 -1.28 -50.20 14.27
C SER A 417 -1.06 -49.48 15.60
N THR A 418 -1.06 -50.20 16.71
CA THR A 418 -0.85 -49.64 18.06
C THR A 418 0.62 -49.62 18.44
N ILE A 419 1.15 -48.44 18.76
CA ILE A 419 2.38 -48.28 19.56
C ILE A 419 2.07 -47.27 20.67
N ARG A 420 2.56 -47.53 21.89
CA ARG A 420 2.49 -46.61 23.02
C ARG A 420 3.75 -45.73 23.05
N GLY A 421 3.60 -44.48 23.46
CA GLY A 421 4.69 -43.58 23.82
C GLY A 421 4.14 -42.51 24.76
N ASP A 422 4.80 -42.30 25.88
CA ASP A 422 4.29 -41.48 26.98
C ASP A 422 4.49 -39.97 26.73
N GLY A 423 3.59 -39.15 27.29
CA GLY A 423 3.67 -37.69 27.20
C GLY A 423 3.06 -37.02 28.44
N PRO A 424 3.83 -36.28 29.25
CA PRO A 424 3.29 -35.47 30.34
C PRO A 424 2.68 -34.18 29.79
N ALA A 425 1.46 -33.85 30.22
CA ALA A 425 0.85 -32.56 29.92
C ALA A 425 1.54 -31.44 30.72
N TRP A 426 1.70 -30.27 30.10
CA TRP A 426 2.14 -29.04 30.77
C TRP A 426 1.19 -27.89 30.46
N CYS A 427 0.77 -27.19 31.50
CA CYS A 427 -0.22 -26.13 31.44
C CYS A 427 0.36 -24.83 30.87
N TRP A 428 -0.52 -24.01 30.30
CA TRP A 428 -0.22 -22.60 30.03
C TRP A 428 0.04 -21.84 31.34
N ALA A 429 1.14 -21.08 31.38
CA ALA A 429 1.41 -20.07 32.40
C ALA A 429 2.12 -18.88 31.74
N SER A 430 1.64 -17.67 31.99
CA SER A 430 2.08 -16.44 31.32
C SER A 430 2.73 -15.45 32.27
N THR A 431 3.94 -14.99 31.97
CA THR A 431 4.53 -13.72 32.47
C THR A 431 5.72 -13.30 31.59
N PRO A 432 6.08 -12.00 31.54
CA PRO A 432 7.00 -11.45 30.53
C PRO A 432 8.49 -11.52 30.93
N ARG A 433 9.38 -11.28 29.97
CA ARG A 433 10.81 -10.98 30.19
C ARG A 433 11.17 -9.56 29.76
N THR A 434 12.11 -8.97 30.49
CA THR A 434 12.71 -7.64 30.29
C THR A 434 13.82 -7.65 29.21
N PRO A 435 14.20 -6.48 28.65
CA PRO A 435 15.09 -6.40 27.50
C PRO A 435 16.57 -6.68 27.82
N VAL A 436 17.30 -7.10 26.79
CA VAL A 436 18.76 -7.34 26.84
C VAL A 436 19.52 -6.04 26.54
N SER A 437 20.55 -5.75 27.34
CA SER A 437 21.46 -4.62 27.13
C SER A 437 22.67 -5.01 26.26
N TRP A 438 23.06 -4.12 25.34
CA TRP A 438 24.29 -4.26 24.55
C TRP A 438 25.50 -3.63 25.28
N PRO A 439 26.70 -4.24 25.20
CA PRO A 439 27.94 -3.66 25.74
C PRO A 439 28.52 -2.56 24.81
N PRO A 440 29.35 -1.65 25.34
CA PRO A 440 29.82 -0.48 24.60
C PRO A 440 30.97 -0.74 23.61
N SER A 441 31.12 0.18 22.67
CA SER A 441 32.15 0.20 21.61
C SER A 441 33.59 0.25 22.12
N CYS A 442 34.46 -0.64 21.63
CA CYS A 442 35.91 -0.51 21.75
C CYS A 442 36.50 0.25 20.55
N THR A 443 37.10 1.41 20.78
CA THR A 443 37.86 2.15 19.77
C THR A 443 39.28 1.57 19.62
N GLY A 444 39.66 1.15 18.41
CA GLY A 444 40.99 0.59 18.13
C GLY A 444 41.49 0.87 16.72
N ARG A 445 42.37 1.85 16.55
CA ARG A 445 43.02 2.14 15.26
C ARG A 445 43.98 1.03 14.86
N ARG A 446 43.94 0.57 13.61
CA ARG A 446 45.11 -0.01 12.91
C ARG A 446 45.16 0.43 11.45
N SER A 447 46.29 0.99 11.05
CA SER A 447 46.67 1.27 9.66
C SER A 447 47.24 -0.01 9.00
N PRO A 448 47.30 -0.11 7.66
CA PRO A 448 47.70 -1.34 6.98
C PRO A 448 49.23 -1.51 6.83
N SER A 449 49.68 -2.76 6.78
CA SER A 449 51.02 -3.13 6.31
C SER A 449 51.02 -4.53 5.68
N ARG A 450 51.09 -4.58 4.34
CA ARG A 450 51.69 -5.68 3.56
C ARG A 450 53.23 -5.46 3.50
N PRO A 451 54.05 -6.39 2.98
CA PRO A 451 53.73 -7.72 2.42
C PRO A 451 54.44 -8.89 3.12
N GLY A 452 54.10 -10.11 2.67
CA GLY A 452 54.75 -11.38 2.97
C GLY A 452 54.13 -12.44 2.07
#